data_AF-A0A9P6L9J1-F1
#
_entry.id   AF-A0A9P6L9J1-F1
#
_cell.length_a   1.000
_cell.length_b   1.000
_cell.length_c   1.000
_cell.angle_alpha   90.00
_cell.angle_beta   90.00
_cell.angle_gamma   90.00
#
_symmetry.space_group_name_H-M   'P 1'
#
loop_
_entity.id
_entity.type
_entity.pdbx_description
1 polymer ?
#
loop_
_entity_poly.entity_id
_entity_poly.type
_entity_poly.pdbx_seq_one_letter_code
_entity_poly.pdbx_strand_id
1 'polypeptide(L)'
;MKKLVRCVCKSHCRPFNPDTLSFEGDGALVHKSTAYNHRLDDQMAESLDTFAGNVAARVLGPPPPIDLSDPELVEGVSDEETLLEMELAYRCSWTPTEQALIFVSTPSPHCKYQFPSINELHLCNRGTYALKPGHRANEVYLENESRLCEILIRLRELPSTGTRELEPKVQEGLLRMRRHKEVEWNKQRTYSIARQNGYTVVDASPYFCASLPTDPILSASLLTILLLHLFFRTSRRATTVMIAGIHCVLLASQVSKQYSTNFPRTPGPSCTSWTWTPEPPPIYNAPLATHSTRIQEREVSSALMIKSSIAPTAQHQKAIPVARPYGGSEWVARLLSRPGVEEVLDAATNSPTSDQISDVWGSPVFRGFLDKDKTRFFAKHGNNARFAFSLGADSFHPLGSLEAKQVLSATEPIQLLFPHDPWTVRRDKIP
;
A
#
# COMPACT_ATOMS: atom_id res chain seq x y z
N MET A 1 -40.80 17.24 5.23
CA MET A 1 -40.13 17.18 3.91
C MET A 1 -38.83 17.98 3.96
N LYS A 2 -37.70 17.43 3.49
CA LYS A 2 -36.43 18.16 3.46
C LYS A 2 -36.45 19.16 2.29
N LYS A 3 -36.14 20.45 2.55
CA LYS A 3 -36.10 21.51 1.54
C LYS A 3 -34.99 21.22 0.51
N LEU A 4 -35.34 21.14 -0.77
CA LEU A 4 -34.38 21.06 -1.87
C LEU A 4 -33.90 22.46 -2.23
N VAL A 5 -32.65 22.56 -2.69
CA VAL A 5 -32.02 23.79 -3.16
C VAL A 5 -31.49 23.54 -4.57
N ARG A 6 -31.54 24.56 -5.44
CA ARG A 6 -30.95 24.50 -6.77
C ARG A 6 -29.43 24.68 -6.64
N CYS A 7 -28.66 23.66 -7.05
CA CYS A 7 -27.20 23.69 -7.08
C CYS A 7 -26.74 23.90 -8.53
N VAL A 8 -25.80 24.82 -8.72
CA VAL A 8 -25.26 25.23 -10.03
C VAL A 8 -23.75 24.98 -10.14
N CYS A 9 -23.23 24.00 -9.39
CA CYS A 9 -21.81 23.65 -9.44
C CYS A 9 -21.40 23.16 -10.83
N LYS A 10 -20.13 23.41 -11.19
CA LYS A 10 -19.53 22.96 -12.45
C LYS A 10 -19.28 21.45 -12.44
N SER A 11 -18.86 20.91 -11.30
CA SER A 11 -18.48 19.50 -11.12
C SER A 11 -19.61 18.49 -11.36
N HIS A 12 -20.85 18.81 -10.98
CA HIS A 12 -21.93 17.80 -10.94
C HIS A 12 -23.27 18.26 -11.54
N CYS A 13 -23.59 19.55 -11.47
CA CYS A 13 -24.96 20.01 -11.73
C CYS A 13 -25.11 20.77 -13.06
N ARG A 14 -24.03 21.26 -13.65
CA ARG A 14 -24.04 21.87 -14.98
C ARG A 14 -23.35 20.96 -15.98
N PRO A 15 -24.01 20.56 -17.08
CA PRO A 15 -23.31 19.91 -18.19
C PRO A 15 -22.28 20.85 -18.82
N PHE A 16 -21.15 20.29 -19.23
CA PHE A 16 -20.15 20.98 -20.03
C PHE A 16 -20.60 21.00 -21.49
N ASN A 17 -20.70 22.20 -22.07
CA ASN A 17 -20.99 22.39 -23.49
C ASN A 17 -19.66 22.52 -24.25
N PRO A 18 -19.32 21.56 -25.14
CA PRO A 18 -18.07 21.60 -25.89
C PRO A 18 -18.02 22.72 -26.93
N ASP A 19 -19.17 23.18 -27.44
CA ASP A 19 -19.23 24.21 -28.49
C ASP A 19 -18.91 25.60 -27.94
N THR A 20 -19.32 25.88 -26.69
CA THR A 20 -19.05 27.16 -26.00
C THR A 20 -17.89 27.08 -25.03
N LEU A 21 -17.33 25.89 -24.82
CA LEU A 21 -16.29 25.58 -23.83
C LEU A 21 -16.67 26.04 -22.41
N SER A 22 -17.95 25.95 -22.06
CA SER A 22 -18.45 26.44 -20.78
C SER A 22 -19.48 25.51 -20.12
N PHE A 23 -19.60 25.61 -18.80
CA PHE A 23 -20.59 24.86 -18.02
C PHE A 23 -21.93 25.60 -18.02
N GLU A 24 -22.92 25.05 -18.73
CA GLU A 24 -24.21 25.68 -18.99
C GLU A 24 -25.36 24.92 -18.31
N GLY A 25 -26.54 25.56 -18.23
CA GLY A 25 -27.76 24.97 -17.67
C GLY A 25 -28.16 25.47 -16.28
N ASP A 26 -29.43 25.25 -15.94
CA ASP A 26 -30.09 25.76 -14.73
C ASP A 26 -29.68 25.06 -13.42
N GLY A 27 -28.79 24.08 -13.50
CA GLY A 27 -28.41 23.25 -12.35
C GLY A 27 -29.46 22.22 -11.96
N ALA A 28 -29.23 21.52 -10.84
CA ALA A 28 -30.09 20.45 -10.34
C ALA A 28 -30.68 20.78 -8.95
N LEU A 29 -31.89 20.31 -8.68
CA LEU A 29 -32.48 20.37 -7.33
C LEU A 29 -31.90 19.25 -6.46
N VAL A 30 -31.11 19.62 -5.46
CA VAL A 30 -30.42 18.69 -4.54
C VAL A 30 -30.66 19.09 -3.09
N HIS A 31 -30.29 18.22 -2.14
CA HIS A 31 -30.30 18.60 -0.73
C HIS A 31 -29.22 19.63 -0.40
N LYS A 32 -29.45 20.46 0.63
CA LYS A 32 -28.51 21.51 1.06
C LYS A 32 -27.10 20.97 1.39
N SER A 33 -27.00 19.79 2.01
CA SER A 33 -25.72 19.13 2.29
C SER A 33 -25.01 18.70 1.01
N THR A 34 -25.74 18.17 0.03
CA THR A 34 -25.20 17.81 -1.30
C THR A 34 -24.69 19.03 -2.04
N ALA A 35 -25.46 20.14 -2.05
CA ALA A 35 -25.03 21.40 -2.65
C ALA A 35 -23.75 21.97 -1.99
N TYR A 36 -23.59 21.78 -0.68
CA TYR A 36 -22.38 22.19 0.03
C TYR A 36 -21.16 21.36 -0.38
N ASN A 37 -21.30 20.04 -0.46
CA ASN A 37 -20.21 19.16 -0.91
C ASN A 37 -19.79 19.45 -2.36
N HIS A 38 -20.77 19.64 -3.26
CA HIS A 38 -20.49 20.04 -4.64
C HIS A 38 -19.71 21.37 -4.72
N ARG A 39 -19.99 22.32 -3.82
CA ARG A 39 -19.25 23.59 -3.76
C ARG A 39 -17.81 23.40 -3.29
N LEU A 40 -17.57 22.47 -2.35
CA LEU A 40 -16.22 22.11 -1.92
C LEU A 40 -15.44 21.43 -3.04
N ASP A 41 -16.09 20.56 -3.83
CA ASP A 41 -15.48 19.92 -5.00
C ASP A 41 -15.05 20.96 -6.04
N ASP A 42 -15.90 21.94 -6.37
CA ASP A 42 -15.56 23.04 -7.28
C ASP A 42 -14.37 23.88 -6.75
N GLN A 43 -14.35 24.20 -5.45
CA GLN A 43 -13.22 24.91 -4.82
C GLN A 43 -11.91 24.12 -4.89
N MET A 44 -11.98 22.80 -4.72
CA MET A 44 -10.82 21.92 -4.82
C MET A 44 -10.30 21.85 -6.27
N ALA A 45 -11.20 21.77 -7.24
CA ALA A 45 -10.84 21.81 -8.66
C ALA A 45 -10.16 23.13 -9.04
N GLU A 46 -10.70 24.28 -8.62
CA GLU A 46 -10.09 25.60 -8.86
C GLU A 46 -8.72 25.72 -8.20
N SER A 47 -8.55 25.17 -7.00
CA SER A 47 -7.24 25.13 -6.33
C SER A 47 -6.22 24.26 -7.07
N LEU A 48 -6.66 23.14 -7.66
CA LEU A 48 -5.79 22.26 -8.45
C LEU A 48 -5.40 22.89 -9.78
N ASP A 49 -6.32 23.56 -10.48
CA ASP A 49 -6.02 24.28 -11.72
C ASP A 49 -5.03 25.43 -11.48
N THR A 50 -5.22 26.16 -10.37
CA THR A 50 -4.28 27.23 -9.97
C THR A 50 -2.90 26.65 -9.65
N PHE A 51 -2.84 25.52 -8.95
CA PHE A 51 -1.58 24.84 -8.67
C PHE A 51 -0.91 24.33 -9.95
N ALA A 52 -1.66 23.70 -10.85
CA ALA A 52 -1.18 23.21 -12.13
C ALA A 52 -0.66 24.35 -13.01
N GLY A 53 -1.36 25.49 -13.07
CA GLY A 53 -0.91 26.69 -13.77
C GLY A 53 0.40 27.25 -13.19
N ASN A 54 0.51 27.32 -11.86
CA ASN A 54 1.73 27.79 -11.19
C ASN A 54 2.92 26.84 -11.36
N VAL A 55 2.68 25.53 -11.40
CA VAL A 55 3.71 24.52 -11.66
C VAL A 55 4.12 24.54 -13.13
N ALA A 56 3.16 24.59 -14.07
CA ALA A 56 3.43 24.71 -15.49
C ALA A 56 4.24 25.96 -15.81
N ALA A 57 3.90 27.12 -15.23
CA ALA A 57 4.66 28.36 -15.39
C ALA A 57 6.10 28.26 -14.86
N ARG A 58 6.35 27.43 -13.84
CA ARG A 58 7.69 27.23 -13.25
C ARG A 58 8.51 26.13 -13.92
N VAL A 59 7.86 25.11 -14.46
CA VAL A 59 8.52 23.93 -15.06
C VAL A 59 8.67 24.08 -16.58
N LEU A 60 7.71 24.75 -17.22
CA LEU A 60 7.66 25.00 -18.67
C LEU A 60 7.93 26.46 -19.03
N GLY A 61 8.53 27.24 -18.12
CA GLY A 61 9.19 28.47 -18.54
C GLY A 61 10.10 28.13 -19.72
N PRO A 62 10.11 28.93 -20.80
CA PRO A 62 10.89 28.60 -21.99
C PRO A 62 12.31 28.27 -21.54
N PRO A 63 12.86 27.10 -21.92
CA PRO A 63 14.26 26.81 -21.63
C PRO A 63 15.07 28.01 -22.11
N PRO A 64 16.11 28.43 -21.38
CA PRO A 64 16.98 29.50 -21.85
C PRO A 64 17.36 29.18 -23.31
N PRO A 65 17.21 30.13 -24.25
CA PRO A 65 17.47 29.85 -25.65
C PRO A 65 18.88 29.28 -25.77
N ILE A 66 18.94 28.00 -26.13
CA ILE A 66 20.20 27.32 -26.41
C ILE A 66 20.67 27.98 -27.70
N ASP A 67 21.80 28.68 -27.62
CA ASP A 67 22.43 29.33 -28.76
C ASP A 67 23.00 28.24 -29.68
N LEU A 68 22.19 27.82 -30.66
CA LEU A 68 22.52 26.79 -31.65
C LEU A 68 23.39 27.33 -32.80
N SER A 69 24.01 28.49 -32.62
CA SER A 69 24.82 29.17 -33.64
C SER A 69 26.27 28.70 -33.72
N ASP A 70 26.67 27.69 -32.93
CA ASP A 70 28.06 27.21 -32.87
C ASP A 70 28.25 25.91 -33.68
N PRO A 71 28.66 26.00 -34.96
CA PRO A 71 28.82 24.84 -35.85
C PRO A 71 30.05 23.97 -35.54
N GLU A 72 30.88 24.30 -34.54
CA GLU A 72 32.05 23.48 -34.13
C GLU A 72 31.73 22.35 -33.14
N LEU A 73 30.47 22.17 -32.71
CA LEU A 73 30.07 21.18 -31.69
C LEU A 73 29.38 19.91 -32.23
N VAL A 74 29.22 19.74 -33.54
CA VAL A 74 28.34 18.69 -34.12
C VAL A 74 29.08 17.41 -34.58
N GLU A 75 30.41 17.35 -34.49
CA GLU A 75 31.15 16.10 -34.78
C GLU A 75 31.68 15.44 -33.51
N GLY A 76 30.90 14.50 -32.96
CA GLY A 76 31.49 13.44 -32.15
C GLY A 76 30.55 12.73 -31.19
N VAL A 77 29.74 11.78 -31.68
CA VAL A 77 29.32 10.54 -30.97
C VAL A 77 28.66 10.66 -29.57
N SER A 78 28.48 11.85 -29.01
CA SER A 78 28.04 12.06 -27.62
C SER A 78 26.54 12.33 -27.47
N ASP A 79 25.82 12.67 -28.54
CA ASP A 79 24.42 13.09 -28.41
C ASP A 79 23.47 11.91 -28.18
N GLU A 80 23.57 10.83 -28.95
CA GLU A 80 22.64 9.72 -28.82
C GLU A 80 22.82 8.95 -27.51
N GLU A 81 24.06 8.71 -27.08
CA GLU A 81 24.35 8.02 -25.81
C GLU A 81 23.87 8.85 -24.61
N THR A 82 24.10 10.17 -24.63
CA THR A 82 23.61 11.08 -23.59
C THR A 82 22.08 11.11 -23.55
N LEU A 83 21.41 11.14 -24.71
CA LEU A 83 19.94 11.09 -24.78
C LEU A 83 19.40 9.77 -24.23
N LEU A 84 20.04 8.63 -24.54
CA LEU A 84 19.67 7.32 -24.00
C LEU A 84 19.91 7.25 -22.50
N GLU A 85 21.01 7.79 -21.98
CA GLU A 85 21.29 7.81 -20.55
C GLU A 85 20.28 8.67 -19.78
N MET A 86 19.95 9.87 -20.30
CA MET A 86 18.93 10.74 -19.69
C MET A 86 17.55 10.06 -19.68
N GLU A 87 17.16 9.44 -20.80
CA GLU A 87 15.89 8.72 -20.86
C GLU A 87 15.89 7.50 -19.94
N LEU A 88 17.00 6.76 -19.87
CA LEU A 88 17.15 5.63 -18.97
C LEU A 88 17.01 6.06 -17.50
N ALA A 89 17.65 7.17 -17.11
CA ALA A 89 17.52 7.71 -15.76
C ALA A 89 16.06 8.04 -15.43
N TYR A 90 15.32 8.63 -16.38
CA TYR A 90 13.89 8.88 -16.23
C TYR A 90 13.07 7.59 -16.10
N ARG A 91 13.25 6.63 -17.02
CA ARG A 91 12.46 5.38 -17.05
C ARG A 91 12.78 4.43 -15.89
N CYS A 92 14.04 4.33 -15.47
CA CYS A 92 14.44 3.55 -14.29
C CYS A 92 13.97 4.16 -12.96
N SER A 93 13.69 5.46 -12.94
CA SER A 93 13.07 6.12 -11.78
C SER A 93 11.58 5.79 -11.60
N TRP A 94 10.99 5.03 -12.54
CA TRP A 94 9.59 4.61 -12.46
C TRP A 94 9.25 3.96 -11.12
N THR A 95 8.08 4.32 -10.61
CA THR A 95 7.48 3.74 -9.42
C THR A 95 6.17 3.04 -9.78
N PRO A 96 5.92 1.86 -9.21
CA PRO A 96 4.63 1.19 -9.35
C PRO A 96 3.46 2.10 -8.99
N THR A 97 2.42 2.07 -9.82
CA THR A 97 1.15 2.71 -9.49
C THR A 97 0.44 1.93 -8.38
N GLU A 98 -0.39 2.60 -7.58
CA GLU A 98 -1.24 1.93 -6.57
C GLU A 98 -2.31 1.00 -7.19
N GLN A 99 -2.52 1.09 -8.50
CA GLN A 99 -3.48 0.26 -9.22
C GLN A 99 -2.90 -1.13 -9.47
N ALA A 100 -3.69 -2.17 -9.19
CA ALA A 100 -3.33 -3.54 -9.48
C ALA A 100 -3.21 -3.76 -10.99
N LEU A 101 -2.17 -4.48 -11.42
CA LEU A 101 -1.96 -4.82 -12.82
C LEU A 101 -3.04 -5.79 -13.32
N ILE A 102 -3.56 -5.59 -14.52
CA ILE A 102 -4.60 -6.46 -15.08
C ILE A 102 -3.96 -7.42 -16.09
N PHE A 103 -3.86 -8.70 -15.73
CA PHE A 103 -3.33 -9.74 -16.61
C PHE A 103 -4.34 -10.17 -17.68
N VAL A 104 -3.85 -10.56 -18.85
CA VAL A 104 -4.65 -11.19 -19.92
C VAL A 104 -5.16 -12.54 -19.45
N SER A 105 -4.25 -13.35 -18.90
CA SER A 105 -4.57 -14.65 -18.31
C SER A 105 -4.92 -14.47 -16.84
N THR A 106 -5.99 -15.11 -16.38
CA THR A 106 -6.30 -15.14 -14.95
C THR A 106 -5.21 -15.94 -14.21
N PRO A 107 -4.61 -15.41 -13.13
CA PRO A 107 -3.60 -16.12 -12.37
C PRO A 107 -4.14 -17.44 -11.82
N SER A 108 -3.62 -18.56 -12.34
CA SER A 108 -4.00 -19.90 -11.88
C SER A 108 -3.34 -20.23 -10.54
N PRO A 109 -4.06 -20.85 -9.58
CA PRO A 109 -3.53 -21.35 -8.31
C PRO A 109 -2.22 -22.13 -8.40
N HIS A 110 -2.04 -22.88 -9.50
CA HIS A 110 -0.92 -23.79 -9.69
C HIS A 110 0.20 -23.19 -10.55
N CYS A 111 -0.03 -22.02 -11.15
CA CYS A 111 0.96 -21.37 -12.00
C CYS A 111 1.82 -20.41 -11.18
N LYS A 112 3.05 -20.83 -10.89
CA LYS A 112 4.07 -19.94 -10.36
C LYS A 112 4.51 -18.95 -11.43
N TYR A 113 4.85 -17.73 -11.00
CA TYR A 113 5.49 -16.78 -11.90
C TYR A 113 6.85 -17.34 -12.29
N GLN A 114 7.19 -17.26 -13.57
CA GLN A 114 8.49 -17.69 -14.09
C GLN A 114 9.21 -16.44 -14.61
N PHE A 115 10.40 -16.18 -14.07
CA PHE A 115 11.23 -15.10 -14.58
C PHE A 115 11.72 -15.44 -15.99
N PRO A 116 11.60 -14.51 -16.94
CA PRO A 116 12.21 -14.68 -18.25
C PRO A 116 13.73 -14.76 -18.09
N SER A 117 14.37 -15.53 -18.96
CA SER A 117 15.83 -15.53 -19.05
C SER A 117 16.34 -14.15 -19.48
N ILE A 118 17.62 -13.85 -19.22
CA ILE A 118 18.25 -12.58 -19.62
C ILE A 118 18.06 -12.32 -21.13
N ASN A 119 18.12 -13.39 -21.93
CA ASN A 119 17.92 -13.32 -23.37
C ASN A 119 16.49 -12.95 -23.75
N GLU A 120 15.49 -13.23 -22.91
CA GLU A 120 14.07 -12.94 -23.16
C GLU A 120 13.62 -11.58 -22.61
N LEU A 121 14.50 -10.82 -21.93
CA LEU A 121 14.14 -9.52 -21.33
C LEU A 121 13.62 -8.51 -22.36
N HIS A 122 14.07 -8.59 -23.60
CA HIS A 122 13.62 -7.74 -24.71
C HIS A 122 12.20 -8.05 -25.20
N LEU A 123 11.59 -9.16 -24.76
CA LEU A 123 10.22 -9.53 -25.12
C LEU A 123 9.22 -8.82 -24.18
N CYS A 124 8.81 -7.62 -24.57
CA CYS A 124 7.87 -6.83 -23.78
C CYS A 124 6.47 -7.47 -23.80
N ASN A 125 5.84 -7.52 -22.63
CA ASN A 125 4.44 -7.93 -22.45
C ASN A 125 3.95 -9.19 -23.21
N ARG A 126 4.75 -10.25 -23.27
CA ARG A 126 4.38 -11.53 -23.91
C ARG A 126 4.16 -12.67 -22.91
N GLY A 127 3.56 -13.76 -23.40
CA GLY A 127 3.41 -15.02 -22.68
C GLY A 127 2.25 -15.04 -21.67
N THR A 128 2.30 -16.01 -20.76
CA THR A 128 1.25 -16.28 -19.76
C THR A 128 0.99 -15.09 -18.83
N TYR A 129 2.02 -14.27 -18.60
CA TYR A 129 1.99 -13.12 -17.68
C TYR A 129 1.82 -11.77 -18.41
N ALA A 130 1.33 -11.80 -19.65
CA ALA A 130 1.00 -10.59 -20.40
C ALA A 130 -0.10 -9.80 -19.67
N LEU A 131 0.08 -8.48 -19.62
CA LEU A 131 -0.91 -7.51 -19.14
C LEU A 131 -1.84 -7.14 -20.29
N LYS A 132 -3.09 -6.86 -19.95
CA LYS A 132 -4.12 -6.45 -20.90
C LYS A 132 -3.78 -5.09 -21.52
N PRO A 133 -3.53 -5.01 -22.84
CA PRO A 133 -3.26 -3.73 -23.50
C PRO A 133 -4.53 -2.86 -23.50
N GLY A 134 -4.35 -1.54 -23.47
CA GLY A 134 -5.44 -0.55 -23.46
C GLY A 134 -6.17 -0.41 -22.11
N HIS A 135 -5.80 -1.18 -21.08
CA HIS A 135 -6.32 -0.95 -19.73
C HIS A 135 -5.53 0.15 -19.03
N ARG A 136 -6.21 1.19 -18.54
CA ARG A 136 -5.59 2.37 -17.90
C ARG A 136 -4.60 2.02 -16.78
N ALA A 137 -4.90 1.01 -15.96
CA ALA A 137 -4.01 0.56 -14.88
C ALA A 137 -2.67 -0.01 -15.37
N ASN A 138 -2.62 -0.49 -16.61
CA ASN A 138 -1.42 -1.08 -17.20
C ASN A 138 -0.66 -0.12 -18.10
N GLU A 139 -1.27 0.99 -18.51
CA GLU A 139 -0.77 1.86 -19.59
C GLU A 139 0.63 2.38 -19.30
N VAL A 140 0.83 3.01 -18.14
CA VAL A 140 2.14 3.54 -17.71
C VAL A 140 3.18 2.43 -17.56
N TYR A 141 2.78 1.27 -17.02
CA TYR A 141 3.68 0.11 -16.89
C TYR A 141 4.12 -0.38 -18.28
N LEU A 142 3.18 -0.53 -19.21
CA LEU A 142 3.44 -1.06 -20.54
C LEU A 142 4.25 -0.11 -21.39
N GLU A 143 3.99 1.19 -21.30
CA GLU A 143 4.78 2.23 -21.97
C GLU A 143 6.24 2.18 -21.50
N ASN A 144 6.47 2.15 -20.19
CA ASN A 144 7.83 2.08 -19.64
C ASN A 144 8.54 0.76 -19.99
N GLU A 145 7.84 -0.38 -19.90
CA GLU A 145 8.42 -1.67 -20.27
C GLU A 145 8.80 -1.68 -21.75
N SER A 146 7.92 -1.20 -22.64
CA SER A 146 8.19 -1.09 -24.08
C SER A 146 9.40 -0.19 -24.35
N ARG A 147 9.44 0.98 -23.69
CA ARG A 147 10.51 1.95 -23.94
C ARG A 147 11.88 1.46 -23.47
N LEU A 148 11.95 0.78 -22.33
CA LEU A 148 13.19 0.15 -21.86
C LEU A 148 13.63 -0.99 -22.79
N CYS A 149 12.71 -1.80 -23.32
CA CYS A 149 13.06 -2.80 -24.35
C CYS A 149 13.64 -2.14 -25.61
N GLU A 150 13.04 -1.04 -26.08
CA GLU A 150 13.51 -0.30 -27.26
C GLU A 150 14.93 0.25 -27.04
N ILE A 151 15.20 0.84 -25.87
CA ILE A 151 16.54 1.30 -25.48
C ILE A 151 17.51 0.12 -25.49
N LEU A 152 17.14 -1.04 -24.93
CA LEU A 152 17.98 -2.23 -24.92
C LEU A 152 18.32 -2.73 -26.33
N ILE A 153 17.35 -2.73 -27.24
CA ILE A 153 17.56 -3.13 -28.65
C ILE A 153 18.52 -2.14 -29.32
N ARG A 154 18.29 -0.83 -29.16
CA ARG A 154 19.16 0.20 -29.74
C ARG A 154 20.60 0.12 -29.21
N LEU A 155 20.79 -0.05 -27.90
CA LEU A 155 22.12 -0.19 -27.30
C LEU A 155 22.91 -1.39 -27.88
N ARG A 156 22.22 -2.46 -28.28
CA ARG A 156 22.83 -3.64 -28.91
C ARG A 156 23.17 -3.44 -30.39
N GLU A 157 22.49 -2.53 -31.06
CA GLU A 157 22.76 -2.17 -32.46
C GLU A 157 23.91 -1.17 -32.58
N LEU A 158 24.16 -0.36 -31.55
CA LEU A 158 25.23 0.63 -31.53
C LEU A 158 26.63 -0.02 -31.43
N PRO A 159 27.57 0.34 -32.32
CA PRO A 159 28.90 -0.30 -32.40
C PRO A 159 29.92 0.13 -31.32
N SER A 160 29.55 0.95 -30.35
CA SER A 160 30.46 1.65 -29.44
C SER A 160 30.81 0.88 -28.14
N THR A 161 31.96 1.23 -27.55
CA THR A 161 32.43 0.69 -26.25
C THR A 161 31.71 1.28 -25.04
N GLY A 162 31.15 2.49 -25.14
CA GLY A 162 30.46 3.21 -24.05
C GLY A 162 29.08 2.62 -23.70
N THR A 163 28.33 2.17 -24.71
CA THR A 163 26.97 1.61 -24.55
C THR A 163 26.93 0.36 -23.68
N ARG A 164 28.06 -0.33 -23.51
CA ARG A 164 28.21 -1.50 -22.63
C ARG A 164 27.92 -1.18 -21.17
N GLU A 165 28.09 0.07 -20.72
CA GLU A 165 27.77 0.47 -19.35
C GLU A 165 26.28 0.75 -19.13
N LEU A 166 25.55 1.12 -20.20
CA LEU A 166 24.13 1.40 -20.15
C LEU A 166 23.27 0.13 -20.20
N GLU A 167 23.71 -0.93 -20.90
CA GLU A 167 22.94 -2.17 -21.01
C GLU A 167 22.60 -2.80 -19.63
N PRO A 168 23.54 -2.95 -18.67
CA PRO A 168 23.22 -3.46 -17.34
C PRO A 168 22.20 -2.59 -16.59
N LYS A 169 22.26 -1.26 -16.75
CA LYS A 169 21.30 -0.32 -16.13
C LYS A 169 19.89 -0.53 -16.69
N VAL A 170 19.75 -0.74 -18.01
CA VAL A 170 18.45 -1.05 -18.65
C VAL A 170 17.94 -2.42 -18.21
N GLN A 171 18.81 -3.43 -18.16
CA GLN A 171 18.46 -4.77 -17.71
C GLN A 171 17.96 -4.76 -16.26
N GLU A 172 18.61 -4.04 -15.35
CA GLU A 172 18.13 -3.89 -13.97
C GLU A 172 16.78 -3.17 -13.90
N GLY A 173 16.57 -2.13 -14.72
CA GLY A 173 15.28 -1.47 -14.85
C GLY A 173 14.15 -2.43 -15.26
N LEU A 174 14.40 -3.25 -16.29
CA LEU A 174 13.47 -4.28 -16.75
C LEU A 174 13.24 -5.34 -15.67
N LEU A 175 14.29 -5.83 -15.00
CA LEU A 175 14.17 -6.81 -13.91
C LEU A 175 13.35 -6.26 -12.75
N ARG A 176 13.53 -4.99 -12.37
CA ARG A 176 12.73 -4.32 -11.35
C ARG A 176 11.25 -4.30 -11.73
N MET A 177 10.92 -3.99 -12.98
CA MET A 177 9.53 -4.06 -13.47
C MET A 177 8.99 -5.49 -13.43
N ARG A 178 9.79 -6.50 -13.82
CA ARG A 178 9.39 -7.93 -13.74
C ARG A 178 9.14 -8.39 -12.32
N ARG A 179 9.96 -7.98 -11.34
CA ARG A 179 9.71 -8.26 -9.91
C ARG A 179 8.38 -7.67 -9.46
N HIS A 180 8.04 -6.44 -9.89
CA HIS A 180 6.73 -5.87 -9.58
C HIS A 180 5.58 -6.67 -10.21
N LYS A 181 5.72 -7.07 -11.49
CA LYS A 181 4.75 -7.93 -12.17
C LYS A 181 4.59 -9.28 -11.48
N GLU A 182 5.67 -9.89 -10.99
CA GLU A 182 5.63 -11.11 -10.17
C GLU A 182 4.82 -10.92 -8.89
N VAL A 183 5.11 -9.85 -8.13
CA VAL A 183 4.41 -9.55 -6.88
C VAL A 183 2.92 -9.43 -7.12
N GLU A 184 2.51 -8.68 -8.15
CA GLU A 184 1.10 -8.51 -8.51
C GLU A 184 0.46 -9.83 -8.99
N TRP A 185 1.18 -10.65 -9.76
CA TRP A 185 0.72 -11.98 -10.18
C TRP A 185 0.47 -12.89 -8.98
N ASN A 186 1.46 -12.99 -8.09
CA ASN A 186 1.40 -13.83 -6.90
C ASN A 186 0.30 -13.36 -5.95
N LYS A 187 0.14 -12.04 -5.79
CA LYS A 187 -0.95 -11.43 -5.03
C LYS A 187 -2.31 -11.89 -5.57
N GLN A 188 -2.57 -11.70 -6.86
CA GLN A 188 -3.83 -12.10 -7.48
C GLN A 188 -4.07 -13.62 -7.45
N ARG A 189 -3.01 -14.42 -7.59
CA ARG A 189 -3.08 -15.88 -7.42
C ARG A 189 -3.55 -16.25 -6.01
N THR A 190 -2.96 -15.64 -4.98
CA THR A 190 -3.35 -15.88 -3.58
C THR A 190 -4.80 -15.47 -3.34
N TYR A 191 -5.23 -14.32 -3.86
CA TYR A 191 -6.63 -13.90 -3.83
C TYR A 191 -7.57 -14.92 -4.49
N SER A 192 -7.17 -15.48 -5.63
CA SER A 192 -7.93 -16.51 -6.35
C SER A 192 -8.09 -17.78 -5.51
N ILE A 193 -6.99 -18.31 -4.96
CA ILE A 193 -6.98 -19.50 -4.09
C ILE A 193 -7.88 -19.30 -2.89
N ALA A 194 -7.75 -18.16 -2.22
CA ALA A 194 -8.53 -17.88 -1.04
C ALA A 194 -10.03 -17.74 -1.37
N ARG A 195 -10.37 -17.05 -2.45
CA ARG A 195 -11.76 -16.91 -2.91
C ARG A 195 -12.38 -18.27 -3.25
N GLN A 196 -11.64 -19.16 -3.91
CA GLN A 196 -12.11 -20.52 -4.21
C GLN A 196 -12.43 -21.33 -2.95
N ASN A 197 -11.72 -21.05 -1.85
CA ASN A 197 -11.92 -21.71 -0.57
C ASN A 197 -12.84 -20.94 0.41
N GLY A 198 -13.46 -19.83 -0.04
CA GLY A 198 -14.32 -19.00 0.80
C GLY A 198 -13.57 -18.18 1.87
N TYR A 199 -12.27 -17.94 1.69
CA TYR A 199 -11.47 -17.09 2.57
C TYR A 199 -11.45 -15.64 2.09
N THR A 200 -11.38 -14.71 3.03
CA THR A 200 -11.07 -13.30 2.77
C THR A 200 -9.56 -13.09 2.94
N VAL A 201 -8.91 -12.52 1.93
CA VAL A 201 -7.48 -12.17 1.99
C VAL A 201 -7.35 -10.68 2.22
N VAL A 202 -6.51 -10.33 3.19
CA VAL A 202 -6.07 -8.97 3.40
C VAL A 202 -4.59 -8.92 3.00
N ASP A 203 -4.27 -8.09 2.01
CA ASP A 203 -2.88 -7.87 1.62
C ASP A 203 -2.18 -7.09 2.72
N ALA A 204 -1.29 -7.78 3.43
CA ALA A 204 -0.51 -7.18 4.50
C ALA A 204 0.84 -6.63 4.04
N SER A 205 1.22 -6.83 2.77
CA SER A 205 2.52 -6.41 2.24
C SER A 205 2.78 -4.91 2.39
N PRO A 206 1.79 -4.01 2.26
CA PRO A 206 2.01 -2.58 2.52
C PRO A 206 2.44 -2.25 3.95
N TYR A 207 2.21 -3.16 4.91
CA TYR A 207 2.67 -3.02 6.31
C TYR A 207 4.11 -3.53 6.50
N PHE A 208 4.69 -4.18 5.49
CA PHE A 208 6.02 -4.77 5.57
C PHE A 208 6.94 -4.13 4.54
N CYS A 209 7.63 -3.07 4.95
CA CYS A 209 8.80 -2.61 4.21
C CYS A 209 9.99 -3.41 4.72
N ALA A 210 10.52 -4.34 3.93
CA ALA A 210 11.61 -5.23 4.34
C ALA A 210 12.93 -4.48 4.59
N SER A 211 13.06 -3.26 4.08
CA SER A 211 14.25 -2.43 4.25
C SER A 211 13.87 -0.97 4.50
N LEU A 212 14.63 -0.32 5.36
CA LEU A 212 14.67 1.14 5.38
C LEU A 212 15.21 1.65 4.03
N PRO A 213 14.86 2.87 3.61
CA PRO A 213 15.43 3.45 2.42
C PRO A 213 16.97 3.46 2.51
N THR A 214 17.67 3.10 1.43
CA THR A 214 19.14 3.04 1.42
C THR A 214 19.80 4.38 1.75
N ASP A 215 19.09 5.49 1.52
CA ASP A 215 19.55 6.82 1.88
C ASP A 215 19.56 7.04 3.41
N PRO A 216 20.71 7.45 3.99
CA PRO A 216 20.84 7.60 5.44
C PRO A 216 20.01 8.76 6.00
N ILE A 217 19.78 9.83 5.23
CA ILE A 217 19.01 11.00 5.69
C ILE A 217 17.53 10.63 5.78
N LEU A 218 17.01 9.98 4.75
CA LEU A 218 15.65 9.46 4.71
C LEU A 218 15.43 8.40 5.78
N SER A 219 16.38 7.46 5.94
CA SER A 219 16.37 6.47 7.01
C SER A 219 16.33 7.11 8.41
N ALA A 220 17.23 8.05 8.69
CA ALA A 220 17.28 8.74 9.98
C ALA A 220 16.00 9.53 10.26
N SER A 221 15.44 10.17 9.23
CA SER A 221 14.17 10.91 9.33
C SER A 221 12.99 9.99 9.67
N LEU A 222 12.85 8.88 8.94
CA LEU A 222 11.79 7.91 9.17
C LEU A 222 11.95 7.20 10.51
N LEU A 223 13.18 6.86 10.89
CA LEU A 223 13.49 6.26 12.19
C LEU A 223 13.16 7.24 13.32
N THR A 224 13.46 8.52 13.17
CA THR A 224 13.10 9.54 14.17
C THR A 224 11.59 9.66 14.33
N ILE A 225 10.85 9.76 13.22
CA ILE A 225 9.39 9.79 13.22
C ILE A 225 8.81 8.54 13.89
N LEU A 226 9.39 7.38 13.60
CA LEU A 226 9.02 6.12 14.19
C LEU A 226 9.26 6.12 15.71
N LEU A 227 10.44 6.53 16.16
CA LEU A 227 10.78 6.58 17.58
C LEU A 227 9.80 7.51 18.33
N LEU A 228 9.49 8.67 17.74
CA LEU A 228 8.48 9.59 18.25
C LEU A 228 7.09 8.94 18.32
N HIS A 229 6.71 8.18 17.29
CA HIS A 229 5.44 7.47 17.29
C HIS A 229 5.36 6.37 18.35
N LEU A 230 6.41 5.54 18.48
CA LEU A 230 6.42 4.38 19.36
C LEU A 230 6.65 4.74 20.83
N PHE A 231 7.70 5.52 21.12
CA PHE A 231 8.12 5.80 22.51
C PHE A 231 7.34 6.96 23.12
N PHE A 232 7.03 7.98 22.32
CA PHE A 232 6.34 9.18 22.79
C PHE A 232 4.84 9.17 22.46
N ARG A 233 4.34 8.05 21.92
CA ARG A 233 2.93 7.86 21.53
C ARG A 233 2.40 8.99 20.65
N THR A 234 3.26 9.55 19.81
CA THR A 234 2.89 10.68 18.93
C THR A 234 1.72 10.27 18.04
N SER A 235 0.63 11.04 18.09
CA SER A 235 -0.57 10.72 17.31
C SER A 235 -0.27 10.65 15.81
N ARG A 236 -1.04 9.87 15.05
CA ARG A 236 -0.88 9.79 13.59
C ARG A 236 -0.94 11.15 12.91
N ARG A 237 -1.82 12.05 13.38
CA ARG A 237 -1.93 13.42 12.85
C ARG A 237 -0.61 14.18 13.02
N ALA A 238 -0.01 14.08 14.19
CA ALA A 238 1.31 14.67 14.45
C ALA A 238 2.41 14.00 13.60
N THR A 239 2.37 12.67 13.42
CA THR A 239 3.28 11.95 12.50
C THR A 239 3.17 12.45 11.06
N THR A 240 1.96 12.70 10.55
CA THR A 240 1.74 13.31 9.23
C THR A 240 2.36 14.70 9.13
N VAL A 241 2.18 15.53 10.16
CA VAL A 241 2.76 16.87 10.21
C VAL A 241 4.28 16.80 10.25
N MET A 242 4.87 15.88 11.01
CA MET A 242 6.33 15.67 11.04
C MET A 242 6.88 15.22 9.69
N ILE A 243 6.19 14.28 9.03
CA ILE A 243 6.55 13.81 7.68
C ILE A 243 6.52 14.97 6.68
N ALA A 244 5.46 15.77 6.68
CA ALA A 244 5.35 16.94 5.82
C ALA A 244 6.42 18.01 6.14
N GLY A 245 6.69 18.23 7.43
CA GLY A 245 7.71 19.18 7.89
C GLY A 245 9.12 18.79 7.42
N ILE A 246 9.50 17.51 7.59
CA ILE A 246 10.78 17.01 7.10
C ILE A 246 10.85 17.11 5.57
N HIS A 247 9.78 16.77 4.87
CA HIS A 247 9.73 16.92 3.41
C HIS A 247 9.99 18.36 2.96
N CYS A 248 9.36 19.34 3.62
CA CYS A 248 9.61 20.75 3.37
C CYS A 248 11.06 21.17 3.67
N VAL A 249 11.65 20.69 4.77
CA VAL A 249 13.05 20.98 5.11
C VAL A 249 14.00 20.41 4.05
N LEU A 250 13.77 19.17 3.60
CA LEU A 250 14.57 18.53 2.56
C LEU A 250 14.46 19.27 1.20
N LEU A 251 13.27 19.76 0.87
CA LEU A 251 13.06 20.59 -0.32
C LEU A 251 13.80 21.94 -0.20
N ALA A 252 13.73 22.58 0.97
CA ALA A 252 14.35 23.89 1.20
C ALA A 252 15.88 23.82 1.23
N SER A 253 16.45 22.71 1.72
CA SER A 253 17.91 22.49 1.77
C SER A 253 18.52 22.13 0.41
N GLN A 254 17.73 22.09 -0.66
CA GLN A 254 18.17 21.69 -2.01
C GLN A 254 18.81 20.28 -2.04
N VAL A 255 18.50 19.46 -1.05
CA VAL A 255 18.86 18.04 -1.04
C VAL A 255 18.17 17.42 -2.27
N SER A 256 18.93 16.73 -3.13
CA SER A 256 18.54 16.23 -4.47
C SER A 256 17.04 15.96 -4.65
N LYS A 257 16.48 16.37 -5.79
CA LYS A 257 15.05 16.13 -6.13
C LYS A 257 14.65 14.65 -6.01
N GLN A 258 15.59 13.71 -6.09
CA GLN A 258 15.35 12.29 -5.85
C GLN A 258 14.88 11.97 -4.41
N TYR A 259 15.20 12.81 -3.42
CA TYR A 259 14.77 12.58 -2.03
C TYR A 259 13.33 12.97 -1.79
N SER A 260 12.87 14.05 -2.44
CA SER A 260 11.50 14.54 -2.26
C SER A 260 10.46 13.65 -2.92
N THR A 261 10.82 12.89 -3.95
CA THR A 261 9.94 11.91 -4.60
C THR A 261 9.82 10.61 -3.82
N ASN A 262 10.87 10.22 -3.09
CA ASN A 262 10.91 8.98 -2.31
C ASN A 262 10.41 9.13 -0.86
N PHE A 263 10.25 10.36 -0.36
CA PHE A 263 9.72 10.57 0.98
C PHE A 263 8.23 10.20 1.03
N PRO A 264 7.78 9.39 2.02
CA PRO A 264 6.37 9.03 2.13
C PRO A 264 5.51 10.28 2.39
N ARG A 265 4.41 10.45 1.67
CA ARG A 265 3.51 11.62 1.83
C ARG A 265 2.59 11.55 3.05
N THR A 266 2.39 10.35 3.56
CA THR A 266 1.57 10.08 4.75
C THR A 266 2.34 9.12 5.64
N PRO A 267 2.04 9.05 6.95
CA PRO A 267 2.48 7.95 7.80
C PRO A 267 1.76 6.71 7.28
N GLY A 268 2.37 6.13 6.25
CA GLY A 268 1.94 4.87 5.70
C GLY A 268 1.99 3.85 6.82
N PRO A 269 1.27 2.74 6.66
CA PRO A 269 1.30 1.68 7.64
C PRO A 269 2.71 1.14 7.96
N SER A 270 3.61 1.25 6.98
CA SER A 270 5.05 1.03 7.09
C SER A 270 5.70 1.79 8.24
N CYS A 271 5.25 3.00 8.61
CA CYS A 271 5.76 3.74 9.78
C CYS A 271 5.32 3.18 11.14
N THR A 272 4.51 2.11 11.22
CA THR A 272 3.97 1.60 12.50
C THR A 272 4.40 0.17 12.85
N SER A 273 5.16 -0.50 11.98
CA SER A 273 5.48 -1.94 12.06
C SER A 273 6.96 -2.27 12.11
N TRP A 274 7.85 -1.29 12.26
CA TRP A 274 9.28 -1.55 12.36
C TRP A 274 9.63 -2.23 13.70
N THR A 275 9.82 -3.54 13.66
CA THR A 275 10.52 -4.28 14.72
C THR A 275 11.98 -4.41 14.33
N TRP A 276 12.86 -3.77 15.09
CA TRP A 276 14.31 -3.95 14.99
C TRP A 276 14.66 -5.27 15.68
N THR A 277 15.13 -6.27 14.92
CA THR A 277 15.80 -7.44 15.51
C THR A 277 17.29 -7.11 15.59
N PRO A 278 17.89 -6.96 16.80
CA PRO A 278 19.34 -6.91 16.90
C PRO A 278 19.89 -8.23 16.35
N GLU A 279 20.76 -8.18 15.34
CA GLU A 279 21.64 -9.31 15.07
C GLU A 279 22.50 -9.56 16.31
N PRO A 280 22.72 -10.82 16.71
CA PRO A 280 23.67 -11.11 17.78
C PRO A 280 25.08 -10.65 17.34
N PRO A 281 25.89 -10.06 18.23
CA PRO A 281 27.22 -9.61 17.89
C PRO A 281 28.10 -10.78 17.41
N PRO A 282 29.10 -10.53 16.55
CA PRO A 282 30.01 -11.56 16.09
C PRO A 282 30.75 -12.15 17.29
N ILE A 283 30.46 -13.42 17.59
CA ILE A 283 31.21 -14.21 18.55
C ILE A 283 32.61 -14.42 17.95
N TYR A 284 33.63 -13.88 18.62
CA TYR A 284 35.03 -14.11 18.28
C TYR A 284 35.36 -15.61 18.26
N ASN A 285 36.15 -16.00 17.26
CA ASN A 285 36.53 -17.36 16.88
C ASN A 285 37.07 -18.25 18.03
N ALA A 286 36.65 -19.52 18.02
CA ALA A 286 37.44 -20.68 18.45
C ALA A 286 37.18 -21.86 17.49
N PRO A 287 38.17 -22.73 17.22
CA PRO A 287 38.24 -23.47 15.96
C PRO A 287 37.59 -24.86 15.95
N LEU A 288 37.07 -25.20 14.77
CA LEU A 288 36.91 -26.54 14.16
C LEU A 288 36.05 -27.60 14.87
N ALA A 289 34.85 -27.81 14.31
CA ALA A 289 34.39 -29.15 13.93
C ALA A 289 33.47 -29.04 12.71
N THR A 290 33.84 -29.74 11.65
CA THR A 290 33.16 -29.84 10.36
C THR A 290 31.75 -30.43 10.50
N HIS A 291 30.71 -29.66 10.16
CA HIS A 291 29.50 -30.22 9.56
C HIS A 291 28.90 -29.21 8.57
N SER A 292 28.83 -29.66 7.32
CA SER A 292 28.15 -28.99 6.22
C SER A 292 26.65 -28.92 6.49
N THR A 293 26.11 -27.70 6.57
CA THR A 293 24.68 -27.43 6.37
C THR A 293 24.52 -26.16 5.54
N ARG A 294 24.17 -26.42 4.27
CA ARG A 294 23.48 -25.58 3.29
C ARG A 294 22.66 -24.44 3.92
N ILE A 295 23.06 -23.20 3.69
CA ILE A 295 22.24 -22.01 3.92
C ILE A 295 21.21 -21.96 2.79
N GLN A 296 19.92 -22.07 3.12
CA GLN A 296 18.81 -21.73 2.23
C GLN A 296 18.43 -20.26 2.47
N GLU A 297 18.45 -19.47 1.41
CA GLU A 297 17.78 -18.17 1.37
C GLU A 297 16.27 -18.36 1.62
N ARG A 298 15.73 -17.64 2.61
CA ARG A 298 14.30 -17.61 2.92
C ARG A 298 13.61 -16.59 2.02
N GLU A 299 12.73 -17.06 1.13
CA GLU A 299 11.75 -16.21 0.44
C GLU A 299 10.60 -15.85 1.40
N VAL A 300 10.29 -14.56 1.52
CA VAL A 300 9.17 -14.07 2.34
C VAL A 300 7.91 -14.06 1.48
N SER A 301 6.97 -14.96 1.77
CA SER A 301 5.61 -14.92 1.19
C SER A 301 4.60 -14.47 2.24
N SER A 302 4.13 -13.23 2.14
CA SER A 302 3.25 -12.60 3.12
C SER A 302 1.80 -12.59 2.64
N ALA A 303 1.03 -13.61 3.03
CA ALA A 303 -0.43 -13.58 2.91
C ALA A 303 -1.08 -14.16 4.17
N LEU A 304 -1.81 -13.32 4.90
CA LEU A 304 -2.62 -13.75 6.03
C LEU A 304 -4.00 -14.19 5.51
N MET A 305 -4.35 -15.47 5.68
CA MET A 305 -5.65 -15.99 5.29
C MET A 305 -6.64 -15.94 6.46
N ILE A 306 -7.78 -15.30 6.25
CA ILE A 306 -8.83 -15.14 7.27
C ILE A 306 -10.11 -15.83 6.79
N LYS A 307 -10.69 -16.74 7.59
CA LYS A 307 -11.99 -17.36 7.31
C LYS A 307 -13.13 -16.57 7.97
N SER A 308 -14.10 -16.13 7.17
CA SER A 308 -15.44 -15.76 7.64
C SER A 308 -16.48 -16.48 6.80
N SER A 309 -17.51 -17.01 7.45
CA SER A 309 -18.67 -17.63 6.80
C SER A 309 -19.81 -16.63 6.85
N ILE A 310 -20.25 -16.10 5.72
CA ILE A 310 -21.52 -15.35 5.64
C ILE A 310 -22.37 -16.06 4.60
N ALA A 311 -23.47 -16.69 5.04
CA ALA A 311 -24.46 -17.24 4.13
C ALA A 311 -25.28 -16.08 3.52
N PRO A 312 -25.55 -16.07 2.19
CA PRO A 312 -26.27 -14.98 1.57
C PRO A 312 -27.78 -15.14 1.80
N THR A 313 -28.38 -14.27 2.62
CA THR A 313 -29.82 -14.03 2.61
C THR A 313 -30.15 -12.98 1.56
N ALA A 314 -30.91 -13.39 0.54
CA ALA A 314 -31.38 -12.52 -0.52
C ALA A 314 -32.53 -11.62 -0.03
N GLN A 315 -32.30 -10.32 0.10
CA GLN A 315 -33.35 -9.31 -0.07
C GLN A 315 -32.79 -7.89 -0.29
N HIS A 316 -33.39 -7.21 -1.26
CA HIS A 316 -33.04 -5.88 -1.76
C HIS A 316 -32.74 -4.83 -0.69
N GLN A 317 -31.56 -4.18 -0.76
CA GLN A 317 -31.36 -2.82 -0.23
C GLN A 317 -30.52 -1.95 -1.17
N LYS A 318 -31.04 -0.75 -1.42
CA LYS A 318 -30.41 0.34 -2.17
C LYS A 318 -29.07 0.75 -1.53
N ALA A 319 -28.04 0.90 -2.36
CA ALA A 319 -26.73 1.37 -1.93
C ALA A 319 -26.78 2.85 -1.51
N ILE A 320 -26.52 3.13 -0.23
CA ILE A 320 -26.13 4.44 0.27
C ILE A 320 -24.60 4.44 0.33
N PRO A 321 -23.89 5.45 -0.22
CA PRO A 321 -22.44 5.52 -0.10
C PRO A 321 -22.06 5.81 1.36
N VAL A 322 -21.65 4.78 2.08
CA VAL A 322 -21.01 4.89 3.39
C VAL A 322 -19.53 5.18 3.14
N ALA A 323 -19.04 6.33 3.61
CA ALA A 323 -17.61 6.63 3.65
C ALA A 323 -16.91 5.49 4.41
N ARG A 324 -15.99 4.77 3.75
CA ARG A 324 -15.36 3.56 4.30
C ARG A 324 -14.64 3.91 5.61
N PRO A 325 -15.15 3.51 6.79
CA PRO A 325 -14.35 3.53 8.00
C PRO A 325 -13.25 2.49 7.79
N TYR A 326 -12.02 2.78 8.20
CA TYR A 326 -10.92 1.81 8.20
C TYR A 326 -11.42 0.46 8.75
N GLY A 327 -11.44 -0.57 7.90
CA GLY A 327 -12.02 -1.86 8.25
C GLY A 327 -11.19 -2.53 9.34
N GLY A 328 -11.83 -3.06 10.39
CA GLY A 328 -11.15 -3.77 11.48
C GLY A 328 -10.22 -4.90 11.01
N SER A 329 -10.48 -5.45 9.82
CA SER A 329 -9.62 -6.42 9.14
C SER A 329 -8.18 -5.94 8.92
N GLU A 330 -7.97 -4.65 8.64
CA GLU A 330 -6.65 -4.08 8.43
C GLU A 330 -5.84 -4.03 9.73
N TRP A 331 -6.49 -3.63 10.83
CA TRP A 331 -5.88 -3.61 12.15
C TRP A 331 -5.53 -5.02 12.64
N VAL A 332 -6.45 -5.98 12.45
CA VAL A 332 -6.21 -7.39 12.79
C VAL A 332 -5.05 -7.94 11.98
N ALA A 333 -4.99 -7.66 10.67
CA ALA A 333 -3.87 -8.06 9.84
C ALA A 333 -2.55 -7.52 10.39
N ARG A 334 -2.46 -6.22 10.70
CA ARG A 334 -1.26 -5.61 11.31
C ARG A 334 -0.87 -6.20 12.66
N LEU A 335 -1.85 -6.53 13.50
CA LEU A 335 -1.56 -7.14 14.81
C LEU A 335 -0.94 -8.52 14.61
N LEU A 336 -1.59 -9.37 13.80
CA LEU A 336 -1.19 -10.75 13.56
C LEU A 336 0.06 -10.89 12.69
N SER A 337 0.48 -9.81 12.05
CA SER A 337 1.68 -9.80 11.21
C SER A 337 2.96 -9.49 12.01
N ARG A 338 2.86 -9.29 13.33
CA ARG A 338 4.00 -8.99 14.20
C ARG A 338 4.69 -10.28 14.67
N PRO A 339 6.01 -10.44 14.45
CA PRO A 339 6.73 -11.58 15.00
C PRO A 339 6.58 -11.68 16.51
N GLY A 340 6.30 -12.86 17.05
CA GLY A 340 6.17 -13.08 18.49
C GLY A 340 4.75 -12.85 19.05
N VAL A 341 3.83 -12.29 18.26
CA VAL A 341 2.49 -11.94 18.75
C VAL A 341 1.66 -13.20 19.04
N GLU A 342 1.90 -14.26 18.28
CA GLU A 342 1.22 -15.54 18.46
C GLU A 342 1.60 -16.18 19.77
N GLU A 343 2.87 -16.13 20.18
CA GLU A 343 3.35 -16.64 21.46
C GLU A 343 2.73 -15.87 22.63
N VAL A 344 2.60 -14.55 22.49
CA VAL A 344 1.94 -13.70 23.50
C VAL A 344 0.45 -14.06 23.63
N LEU A 345 -0.24 -14.24 22.50
CA LEU A 345 -1.66 -14.61 22.48
C LEU A 345 -1.90 -16.05 22.98
N ASP A 346 -1.03 -16.99 22.60
CA ASP A 346 -1.07 -18.38 23.05
C ASP A 346 -0.68 -18.49 24.55
N ALA A 347 0.21 -17.65 25.07
CA ALA A 347 0.59 -17.65 26.49
C ALA A 347 -0.59 -17.26 27.41
N ALA A 348 -1.41 -16.30 26.96
CA ALA A 348 -2.57 -15.84 27.70
C ALA A 348 -3.61 -16.96 27.91
N THR A 349 -3.80 -17.84 26.93
CA THR A 349 -4.76 -18.95 27.00
C THR A 349 -4.23 -20.17 27.77
N ASN A 350 -2.91 -20.31 27.89
CA ASN A 350 -2.26 -21.43 28.59
C ASN A 350 -1.95 -21.15 30.07
N SER A 351 -2.35 -20.00 30.60
CA SER A 351 -2.08 -19.63 31.99
C SER A 351 -2.82 -20.57 32.97
N PRO A 352 -2.13 -21.06 34.03
CA PRO A 352 -2.72 -22.01 34.98
C PRO A 352 -3.97 -21.44 35.67
N THR A 353 -4.85 -22.33 36.11
CA THR A 353 -6.04 -21.96 36.86
C THR A 353 -5.61 -21.39 38.22
N SER A 354 -5.85 -20.09 38.41
CA SER A 354 -5.78 -19.43 39.72
C SER A 354 -7.20 -19.16 40.19
N ASP A 355 -7.44 -19.24 41.51
CA ASP A 355 -8.70 -18.86 42.14
C ASP A 355 -8.96 -17.34 42.01
N GLN A 356 -7.91 -16.56 41.73
CA GLN A 356 -8.01 -15.13 41.46
C GLN A 356 -7.95 -14.87 39.95
N ILE A 357 -9.01 -14.23 39.42
CA ILE A 357 -9.09 -13.80 38.01
C ILE A 357 -8.24 -12.54 37.85
N SER A 358 -7.03 -12.67 37.31
CA SER A 358 -6.13 -11.55 37.01
C SER A 358 -6.40 -10.90 35.64
N ASP A 359 -7.03 -11.63 34.72
CA ASP A 359 -7.34 -11.18 33.36
C ASP A 359 -8.59 -11.92 32.82
N VAL A 360 -9.18 -11.42 31.73
CA VAL A 360 -10.34 -11.98 31.04
C VAL A 360 -10.15 -13.45 30.63
N TRP A 361 -8.92 -13.85 30.30
CA TRP A 361 -8.57 -15.25 29.99
C TRP A 361 -8.66 -16.19 31.21
N GLY A 362 -8.62 -15.63 32.43
CA GLY A 362 -8.88 -16.35 33.66
C GLY A 362 -10.36 -16.63 33.92
N SER A 363 -11.26 -15.94 33.20
CA SER A 363 -12.70 -16.05 33.39
C SER A 363 -13.22 -17.48 33.11
N PRO A 364 -14.10 -18.03 33.97
CA PRO A 364 -14.76 -19.30 33.71
C PRO A 364 -15.49 -19.34 32.36
N VAL A 365 -15.98 -18.19 31.87
CA VAL A 365 -16.69 -18.09 30.60
C VAL A 365 -15.75 -18.40 29.43
N PHE A 366 -14.58 -17.76 29.35
CA PHE A 366 -13.62 -17.99 28.26
C PHE A 366 -12.96 -19.36 28.36
N ARG A 367 -12.66 -19.84 29.57
CA ARG A 367 -12.09 -21.18 29.79
C ARG A 367 -13.08 -22.32 29.51
N GLY A 368 -14.36 -22.08 29.81
CA GLY A 368 -15.46 -23.01 29.57
C GLY A 368 -16.09 -22.89 28.19
N PHE A 369 -15.65 -21.94 27.35
CA PHE A 369 -16.17 -21.78 26.00
C PHE A 369 -15.74 -22.97 25.15
N LEU A 370 -16.68 -23.85 24.82
CA LEU A 370 -16.44 -25.06 24.03
C LEU A 370 -16.77 -24.81 22.56
N ASP A 371 -15.98 -25.42 21.68
CA ASP A 371 -16.27 -25.50 20.25
C ASP A 371 -17.35 -26.55 19.94
N LYS A 372 -17.76 -26.66 18.68
CA LYS A 372 -18.71 -27.68 18.18
C LYS A 372 -18.30 -29.11 18.57
N ASP A 373 -16.99 -29.36 18.65
CA ASP A 373 -16.42 -30.66 19.02
C ASP A 373 -16.31 -30.87 20.53
N LYS A 374 -16.92 -30.00 21.36
CA LYS A 374 -16.85 -30.00 22.83
C LYS A 374 -15.44 -29.81 23.42
N THR A 375 -14.47 -29.41 22.60
CA THR A 375 -13.12 -29.02 23.05
C THR A 375 -13.08 -27.54 23.43
N ARG A 376 -12.20 -27.13 24.35
CA ARG A 376 -12.01 -25.71 24.68
C ARG A 376 -11.66 -24.91 23.42
N PHE A 377 -12.42 -23.85 23.17
CA PHE A 377 -12.30 -23.07 21.94
C PHE A 377 -10.93 -22.37 21.84
N PHE A 378 -10.42 -21.82 22.94
CA PHE A 378 -9.13 -21.09 22.98
C PHE A 378 -7.93 -21.96 23.32
N ALA A 379 -8.08 -23.29 23.37
CA ALA A 379 -6.94 -24.19 23.52
C ALA A 379 -6.06 -24.15 22.27
N LYS A 380 -4.80 -24.57 22.39
CA LYS A 380 -3.88 -24.67 21.26
C LYS A 380 -4.38 -25.72 20.25
N HIS A 381 -4.89 -25.28 19.10
CA HIS A 381 -5.42 -26.14 18.03
C HIS A 381 -4.41 -26.35 16.90
N GLY A 382 -3.29 -27.01 17.21
CA GLY A 382 -2.24 -27.29 16.24
C GLY A 382 -1.67 -26.02 15.60
N ASN A 383 -1.83 -25.90 14.27
CA ASN A 383 -1.42 -24.74 13.48
C ASN A 383 -2.52 -23.70 13.28
N ASN A 384 -3.66 -23.79 13.98
CA ASN A 384 -4.71 -22.79 13.85
C ASN A 384 -4.69 -21.86 15.06
N ALA A 385 -4.70 -20.55 14.81
CA ALA A 385 -4.90 -19.56 15.85
C ALA A 385 -6.39 -19.18 15.90
N ARG A 386 -6.90 -19.01 17.12
CA ARG A 386 -8.29 -18.63 17.38
C ARG A 386 -8.29 -17.40 18.25
N PHE A 387 -8.95 -16.35 17.76
CA PHE A 387 -8.97 -15.05 18.41
C PHE A 387 -10.39 -14.69 18.80
N ALA A 388 -10.53 -14.13 20.01
CA ALA A 388 -11.74 -13.42 20.40
C ALA A 388 -11.46 -11.93 20.34
N PHE A 389 -12.24 -11.22 19.54
CA PHE A 389 -12.25 -9.77 19.54
C PHE A 389 -13.47 -9.36 20.35
N SER A 390 -13.22 -8.76 21.52
CA SER A 390 -14.25 -8.08 22.28
C SER A 390 -14.09 -6.59 22.05
N LEU A 391 -15.22 -5.92 22.00
CA LEU A 391 -15.26 -4.53 21.68
C LEU A 391 -16.60 -4.07 22.33
N GLY A 392 -16.60 -3.46 23.52
CA GLY A 392 -17.77 -2.82 24.17
C GLY A 392 -17.80 -1.27 24.31
N ALA A 393 -18.57 -0.55 23.47
CA ALA A 393 -18.41 0.89 23.25
C ALA A 393 -18.85 1.72 24.45
N ASP A 394 -17.99 2.61 24.91
CA ASP A 394 -18.35 3.59 25.93
C ASP A 394 -18.79 4.90 25.26
N SER A 395 -20.07 5.23 25.37
CA SER A 395 -20.59 6.51 24.89
C SER A 395 -20.32 7.57 25.95
N PHE A 396 -19.25 8.33 25.78
CA PHE A 396 -18.97 9.46 26.66
C PHE A 396 -19.88 10.64 26.32
N HIS A 397 -20.56 11.21 27.31
CA HIS A 397 -21.31 12.47 27.15
C HIS A 397 -20.38 13.63 27.56
N PRO A 398 -19.72 14.33 26.61
CA PRO A 398 -18.63 15.26 26.91
C PRO A 398 -19.02 16.48 27.75
N LEU A 399 -20.32 16.73 27.91
CA LEU A 399 -20.83 17.90 28.64
C LEU A 399 -21.43 17.58 30.02
N GLY A 400 -21.40 16.33 30.50
CA GLY A 400 -21.87 16.00 31.85
C GLY A 400 -23.28 16.51 32.22
N SER A 401 -24.16 16.77 31.24
CA SER A 401 -25.48 17.33 31.49
C SER A 401 -26.43 16.25 32.00
N LEU A 402 -26.83 16.39 33.27
CA LEU A 402 -27.89 15.62 33.93
C LEU A 402 -29.29 16.20 33.65
N GLU A 403 -29.46 17.12 32.70
CA GLU A 403 -30.79 17.63 32.35
C GLU A 403 -31.52 16.67 31.42
N ALA A 404 -32.61 16.11 31.94
CA ALA A 404 -33.48 15.20 31.24
C ALA A 404 -33.96 15.79 29.90
N LYS A 405 -33.68 15.05 28.80
CA LYS A 405 -34.28 15.12 27.44
C LYS A 405 -33.44 15.68 26.28
N GLN A 406 -32.13 15.88 26.40
CA GLN A 406 -31.29 16.09 25.20
C GLN A 406 -30.48 14.84 24.83
N VAL A 407 -30.77 14.28 23.65
CA VAL A 407 -30.03 13.14 23.07
C VAL A 407 -28.93 13.69 22.18
N LEU A 408 -27.75 13.91 22.74
CA LEU A 408 -26.51 14.15 21.99
C LEU A 408 -25.50 13.08 22.41
N SER A 409 -25.54 11.93 21.75
CA SER A 409 -24.48 10.92 21.85
C SER A 409 -23.41 11.22 20.81
N ALA A 410 -22.21 11.62 21.25
CA ALA A 410 -21.02 11.52 20.42
C ALA A 410 -20.51 10.07 20.53
N THR A 411 -20.89 9.24 19.57
CA THR A 411 -20.34 7.88 19.46
C THR A 411 -19.01 7.99 18.74
N GLU A 412 -17.89 7.87 19.44
CA GLU A 412 -16.69 7.36 18.79
C GLU A 412 -16.87 5.84 18.65
N PRO A 413 -16.92 5.27 17.43
CA PRO A 413 -16.77 3.84 17.28
C PRO A 413 -15.31 3.53 17.61
N ILE A 414 -14.99 2.45 18.30
CA ILE A 414 -15.06 1.11 17.72
C ILE A 414 -15.23 0.16 18.89
N GLN A 415 -16.46 -0.33 19.10
CA GLN A 415 -16.74 -1.49 19.92
C GLN A 415 -17.90 -2.41 19.38
N LEU A 416 -17.55 -3.34 18.46
CA LEU A 416 -18.23 -4.52 17.88
C LEU A 416 -17.96 -5.87 18.59
N LEU A 417 -19.00 -6.49 19.12
CA LEU A 417 -19.06 -7.91 19.51
C LEU A 417 -19.85 -8.67 18.43
N PHE A 418 -19.34 -9.78 17.90
CA PHE A 418 -20.13 -10.72 17.08
C PHE A 418 -19.95 -12.15 17.60
N PRO A 419 -20.93 -12.72 18.33
CA PRO A 419 -20.87 -14.12 18.77
C PRO A 419 -21.43 -15.11 17.74
N HIS A 420 -21.77 -14.69 16.53
CA HIS A 420 -22.41 -15.61 15.57
C HIS A 420 -21.46 -16.41 14.70
N ASP A 421 -20.21 -15.98 14.47
CA ASP A 421 -19.22 -16.77 13.74
C ASP A 421 -17.79 -16.59 14.25
N PRO A 422 -17.13 -17.65 14.78
CA PRO A 422 -15.73 -17.60 15.15
C PRO A 422 -14.82 -17.46 13.93
N TRP A 423 -13.84 -16.56 14.03
CA TRP A 423 -12.79 -16.41 13.02
C TRP A 423 -11.70 -17.45 13.25
N THR A 424 -11.32 -18.17 12.20
CA THR A 424 -10.18 -19.10 12.24
C THR A 424 -9.10 -18.58 11.31
N VAL A 425 -7.88 -18.42 11.84
CA VAL A 425 -6.69 -18.08 11.05
C VAL A 425 -5.82 -19.32 10.97
N ARG A 426 -5.53 -19.76 9.73
CA ARG A 426 -4.71 -20.95 9.48
C ARG A 426 -3.24 -20.54 9.38
N ARG A 427 -2.37 -21.13 10.21
CA ARG A 427 -0.91 -20.96 10.12
C ARG A 427 -0.40 -21.97 9.10
N ASP A 428 -0.21 -21.54 7.87
CA ASP A 428 0.59 -22.33 6.94
C ASP A 428 2.06 -21.97 7.20
N LYS A 429 2.78 -22.84 7.91
CA LYS A 429 4.24 -22.82 7.87
C LYS A 429 4.62 -23.24 6.45
N ILE A 430 4.90 -22.25 5.61
CA ILE A 430 5.55 -22.48 4.32
C ILE A 430 6.99 -22.93 4.66
N PRO A 431 7.42 -24.11 4.16
CA PRO A 431 8.69 -24.73 4.54
C PRO A 431 9.91 -23.84 4.32
#